data_AF-A0A7W1KK42-F1
#
_entry.id   AF-A0A7W1KK42-F1
#
_cell.length_a   1.000
_cell.length_b   1.000
_cell.length_c   1.000
_cell.angle_alpha   90.00
_cell.angle_beta   90.00
_cell.angle_gamma   90.00
#
_symmetry.space_group_name_H-M   'P 1'
#
loop_
_entity.id
_entity.type
_entity.pdbx_description
1 polymer ?
#
loop_
_entity_poly.entity_id
_entity_poly.type
_entity_poly.pdbx_seq_one_letter_code
_entity_poly.pdbx_strand_id
1 'polypeptide(L)' 'MTLKEHDAMECRACGQEERASEGYPCANCGTFICVICTFRGVTLCRECAASAAPEKGA' A
#
# COMPACT_ATOMS: atom_id res chain seq x y z
N MET A 1 26.61 -14.56 -10.00
CA MET A 1 26.31 -13.30 -9.29
C MET A 1 24.83 -13.29 -8.98
N THR A 2 24.44 -13.37 -7.71
CA THR A 2 23.03 -13.43 -7.30
C THR A 2 22.44 -12.03 -7.37
N LEU A 3 21.64 -11.75 -8.40
CA LEU A 3 20.70 -10.64 -8.40
C LEU A 3 19.72 -10.94 -7.25
N LYS A 4 20.00 -10.40 -6.08
CA LYS A 4 19.00 -10.30 -5.02
C LYS A 4 18.08 -9.24 -5.54
N GLU A 5 17.04 -9.65 -6.25
CA GLU A 5 15.95 -8.80 -6.68
C GLU A 5 15.55 -8.00 -5.44
N HIS A 6 15.90 -6.72 -5.42
CA HIS A 6 15.43 -5.79 -4.40
C HIS A 6 13.97 -5.52 -4.74
N ASP A 7 13.13 -6.52 -4.48
CA ASP A 7 11.68 -6.44 -4.54
C ASP A 7 11.16 -5.60 -3.36
N ALA A 8 11.89 -4.56 -2.95
CA ALA A 8 11.39 -3.58 -1.99
C ALA A 8 10.58 -2.55 -2.78
N MET A 9 9.27 -2.49 -2.51
CA MET A 9 8.35 -1.56 -3.14
C MET A 9 7.70 -0.69 -2.08
N GLU A 10 7.60 0.61 -2.38
CA GLU A 10 6.99 1.58 -1.49
C GLU A 10 5.47 1.37 -1.45
N CYS A 11 4.93 1.14 -0.25
CA CYS A 11 3.50 1.07 -0.01
C CYS A 11 2.87 2.45 -0.24
N ARG A 12 1.93 2.56 -1.17
CA ARG A 12 1.23 3.83 -1.44
C ARG A 12 0.14 4.17 -0.42
N ALA A 13 -0.09 3.32 0.57
CA ALA A 13 -0.96 3.64 1.71
C ALA A 13 -0.19 4.32 2.85
N CYS A 14 0.97 3.79 3.25
CA CYS A 14 1.74 4.30 4.39
C CYS A 14 3.08 4.98 4.03
N GLY A 15 3.59 4.80 2.80
CA GLY A 15 4.88 5.33 2.35
C GLY A 15 6.09 4.54 2.86
N GLN A 16 5.92 3.36 3.46
CA GLN A 16 7.04 2.50 3.82
C GLN A 16 7.43 1.57 2.68
N GLU A 17 8.74 1.42 2.48
CA GLU A 17 9.33 0.41 1.61
C GLU A 17 9.23 -0.97 2.27
N GLU A 18 8.56 -1.89 1.61
CA GLU A 18 8.34 -3.26 2.09
C GLU A 18 8.53 -4.27 0.96
N ARG A 19 8.64 -5.56 1.28
CA ARG A 19 8.72 -6.59 0.22
C ARG A 19 7.46 -6.59 -0.65
N ALA A 20 7.64 -6.26 -1.93
CA ALA A 20 6.66 -6.37 -3.00
C ALA A 20 6.05 -7.77 -3.09
N SER A 21 6.86 -8.80 -2.84
CA SER A 21 6.44 -10.20 -2.87
C SER A 21 5.36 -10.57 -1.82
N GLU A 22 5.13 -9.73 -0.80
CA GLU A 22 4.11 -9.95 0.24
C GLU A 22 2.99 -8.89 0.24
N GLY A 23 3.05 -7.88 -0.63
CA GLY A 23 2.00 -6.87 -0.65
C GLY A 23 0.77 -7.27 -1.45
N TYR A 24 -0.31 -6.52 -1.20
CA TYR A 24 -1.61 -6.69 -1.82
C TYR A 24 -1.97 -5.46 -2.66
N PRO A 25 -2.73 -5.64 -3.77
CA PRO A 25 -3.19 -4.52 -4.57
C PRO A 25 -4.33 -3.75 -3.89
N CYS A 26 -4.37 -2.44 -4.13
CA CYS A 26 -5.46 -1.55 -3.75
C CYS A 26 -6.76 -1.97 -4.43
N ALA A 27 -7.84 -2.04 -3.66
CA ALA A 27 -9.15 -2.48 -4.15
C ALA A 27 -9.77 -1.55 -5.21
N ASN A 28 -9.31 -0.30 -5.32
CA ASN A 28 -9.85 0.67 -6.27
C ASN A 28 -8.96 0.83 -7.52
N CYS A 29 -7.66 1.07 -7.34
CA CYS A 29 -6.75 1.40 -8.44
C CYS A 29 -5.68 0.34 -8.73
N GLY A 30 -5.63 -0.76 -7.96
CA GLY A 30 -4.64 -1.83 -8.14
C GLY A 30 -3.22 -1.49 -7.68
N THR A 31 -3.02 -0.32 -7.09
CA THR A 31 -1.73 0.14 -6.55
C THR A 31 -1.21 -0.75 -5.42
N PHE A 32 0.11 -0.93 -5.31
CA PHE A 32 0.75 -1.70 -4.26
C PHE A 32 0.51 -1.15 -2.84
N ILE A 33 0.04 -2.04 -1.94
CA ILE A 33 -0.14 -1.82 -0.51
C ILE A 33 0.60 -2.92 0.24
N CYS A 34 1.37 -2.57 1.28
CA CYS A 34 2.09 -3.56 2.08
C CYS A 34 1.15 -4.46 2.91
N VAL A 35 1.62 -5.67 3.24
CA VAL A 35 0.85 -6.63 4.04
C VAL A 35 0.42 -6.06 5.39
N ILE A 36 1.23 -5.20 6.01
CA ILE A 36 0.90 -4.56 7.30
C ILE A 36 -0.34 -3.66 7.17
N CYS A 37 -0.43 -2.89 6.08
CA CYS A 37 -1.62 -2.08 5.81
C CYS A 37 -2.84 -2.99 5.62
N THR A 38 -2.73 -4.05 4.84
CA THR A 38 -3.79 -5.05 4.68
C THR A 38 -4.21 -5.68 6.02
N PHE A 39 -3.25 -6.03 6.88
CA PHE A 39 -3.49 -6.61 8.21
C PHE A 39 -4.19 -5.63 9.15
N ARG A 40 -3.95 -4.33 8.98
CA ARG A 40 -4.68 -3.25 9.67
C ARG A 40 -6.08 -2.99 9.10
N GLY A 41 -6.48 -3.69 8.02
CA GLY A 41 -7.74 -3.49 7.31
C GLY A 41 -7.69 -2.39 6.26
N VAL A 42 -6.51 -1.87 5.92
CA VAL A 42 -6.33 -0.85 4.88
C VAL A 42 -6.24 -1.54 3.52
N THR A 43 -7.34 -1.49 2.77
CA THR A 43 -7.45 -2.07 1.41
C THR A 43 -7.36 -1.00 0.30
N LEU A 44 -7.27 0.27 0.69
CA LEU A 44 -7.21 1.42 -0.22
C LEU A 44 -5.89 2.17 -0.04
N CYS A 45 -5.30 2.63 -1.14
CA CYS A 45 -4.13 3.51 -1.08
C CYS A 45 -4.53 4.89 -0.54
N ARG A 46 -3.54 5.73 -0.17
CA ARG A 46 -3.79 7.02 0.48
C ARG A 46 -4.70 7.93 -0.34
N GLU A 47 -4.54 7.95 -1.66
CA GLU A 47 -5.39 8.74 -2.56
C GLU A 47 -6.83 8.20 -2.61
N CYS A 48 -7.00 6.89 -2.77
CA CYS A 48 -8.33 6.28 -2.81
C CYS A 48 -9.04 6.38 -1.45
N ALA A 49 -8.30 6.24 -0.35
CA ALA A 49 -8.80 6.46 0.99
C ALA A 49 -9.19 7.93 1.21
N ALA A 50 -8.41 8.89 0.69
CA ALA A 50 -8.73 10.31 0.76
C ALA A 50 -9.95 10.68 -0.09
N SER A 51 -10.16 10.05 -1.24
CA SER A 51 -11.38 10.23 -2.04
C SER A 51 -12.61 9.57 -1.39
N ALA A 52 -12.43 8.49 -0.64
CA ALA A 52 -13.51 7.75 0.01
C ALA A 52 -13.86 8.27 1.42
N ALA A 53 -12.94 8.95 2.10
CA ALA A 53 -13.19 9.60 3.38
C ALA A 53 -13.59 11.06 3.11
N PRO A 54 -14.90 11.40 3.12
CA PRO A 54 -15.30 12.79 3.19
C PRO A 54 -14.82 13.34 4.54
N GLU A 55 -13.76 14.12 4.50
CA GLU A 55 -13.60 15.34 5.30
C GLU A 55 -14.07 15.22 6.76
N LYS A 56 -13.32 14.50 7.61
CA LYS A 56 -13.48 14.62 9.06
C LYS A 56 -12.14 14.93 9.73
N GLY A 57 -11.96 16.21 10.04
CA GLY A 57 -10.89 16.77 10.88
C GLY A 57 -10.36 18.07 10.27
N ALA A 58 -11.06 19.20 10.39
CA ALA A 58 -11.07 20.13 11.55
C ALA A 58 -9.85 21.08 11.55
#